data_AF-A0A925ZVX1-F1
#
_entry.id   AF-A0A925ZVX1-F1
#
_cell.length_a   1.000
_cell.length_b   1.000
_cell.length_c   1.000
_cell.angle_alpha   90.00
_cell.angle_beta   90.00
_cell.angle_gamma   90.00
#
_symmetry.space_group_name_H-M   'P 1'
#
loop_
_entity.id
_entity.type
_entity.pdbx_description
1 polymer ?
#
loop_
_entity_poly.entity_id
_entity_poly.type
_entity_poly.pdbx_seq_one_letter_code
_entity_poly.pdbx_strand_id
1 'polypeptide(L)'
;MNFLPGAGRGLHWLLACILVIGGWGGGTASPGIRVSRVEAPARLIARQALGQLLFFEPGLSANGKRSCASCHRPEKAFCDQRALPRALRFTENLDRNSPTLLNATGQATFFHDGRAGSLAEVLTTVLTSPREFGSSYAEATARLNTSPEYRRRFRRAFGPGAGIEPATLSAALAAYLGTLVGQAAPYDVMAAAVHDHLR
;
A
#
# COMPACT_ATOMS: atom_id res chain seq x y z
N MET A 1 64.05 -31.75 13.29
CA MET A 1 63.41 -32.67 14.24
C MET A 1 61.95 -32.77 13.82
N ASN A 2 61.62 -33.71 12.93
CA ASN A 2 61.07 -35.04 13.25
C ASN A 2 59.62 -34.93 13.78
N PHE A 3 58.55 -35.56 13.29
CA PHE A 3 58.27 -36.63 12.31
C PHE A 3 56.74 -36.54 12.02
N LEU A 4 56.28 -36.72 10.78
CA LEU A 4 54.97 -37.35 10.46
C LEU A 4 55.15 -38.89 10.57
N PRO A 5 54.20 -39.82 10.28
CA PRO A 5 52.75 -39.77 10.02
C PRO A 5 51.97 -40.90 10.78
N GLY A 6 50.68 -41.10 10.47
CA GLY A 6 49.97 -42.32 10.88
C GLY A 6 48.60 -42.51 10.20
N ALA A 7 48.59 -43.16 9.04
CA ALA A 7 47.40 -43.62 8.34
C ALA A 7 46.95 -45.01 8.81
N GLY A 8 45.66 -45.33 8.72
CA GLY A 8 45.24 -46.73 8.55
C GLY A 8 43.82 -47.14 8.97
N ARG A 9 43.05 -47.61 7.96
CA ARG A 9 42.16 -48.80 7.95
C ARG A 9 40.88 -48.70 8.81
N GLY A 10 39.72 -49.27 8.50
CA GLY A 10 39.18 -50.14 7.46
C GLY A 10 37.69 -50.36 7.83
N LEU A 11 36.78 -50.30 6.86
CA LEU A 11 35.94 -51.42 6.40
C LEU A 11 35.11 -52.18 7.47
N HIS A 12 33.81 -51.88 7.49
CA HIS A 12 32.66 -52.80 7.63
C HIS A 12 32.41 -53.49 8.98
N TRP A 13 31.33 -53.08 9.65
CA TRP A 13 30.41 -53.97 10.36
C TRP A 13 28.97 -53.59 10.03
N LEU A 14 28.33 -54.43 9.21
CA LEU A 14 26.87 -54.55 9.15
C LEU A 14 26.39 -55.17 10.46
N LEU A 15 25.33 -54.64 11.05
CA LEU A 15 24.32 -55.40 11.79
C LEU A 15 23.06 -54.53 11.93
N ALA A 16 22.05 -54.89 11.14
CA ALA A 16 20.66 -54.50 11.38
C ALA A 16 20.14 -55.25 12.61
N CYS A 17 19.24 -54.63 13.39
CA CYS A 17 18.06 -55.31 13.92
C CYS A 17 17.10 -54.37 14.70
N ILE A 18 15.84 -54.44 14.28
CA ILE A 18 14.61 -54.46 15.09
C ILE A 18 13.89 -53.14 15.38
N LEU A 19 12.69 -53.09 14.79
CA LEU A 19 11.53 -52.27 15.11
C LEU A 19 11.27 -52.16 16.63
N VAL A 20 10.99 -50.95 17.09
CA VAL A 20 10.02 -50.73 18.17
C VAL A 20 8.77 -50.11 17.55
N ILE A 21 7.70 -50.89 17.58
CA ILE A 21 6.34 -50.49 17.26
C ILE A 21 5.74 -49.92 18.55
N GLY A 22 5.12 -48.74 18.46
CA GLY A 22 4.35 -48.10 19.52
C GLY A 22 4.65 -46.61 19.53
N GLY A 23 3.72 -45.67 19.38
CA GLY A 23 2.27 -45.72 19.44
C GLY A 23 1.83 -44.32 19.85
N TRP A 24 1.07 -43.64 18.99
CA TRP A 24 0.11 -42.58 19.32
C TRP A 24 0.65 -41.33 20.04
N GLY A 25 1.01 -40.33 19.23
CA GLY A 25 0.86 -38.92 19.58
C GLY A 25 -0.01 -38.26 18.52
N GLY A 26 -1.31 -38.16 18.77
CA GLY A 26 -2.25 -37.45 17.91
C GLY A 26 -1.91 -35.97 17.83
N GLY A 27 -1.12 -35.59 16.82
CA GLY A 27 -1.01 -34.21 16.38
C GLY A 27 -2.32 -33.84 15.72
N THR A 28 -3.22 -33.19 16.45
CA THR A 28 -4.35 -32.50 15.84
C THR A 28 -3.77 -31.42 14.94
N ALA A 29 -3.90 -31.61 13.62
CA ALA A 29 -3.69 -30.53 12.67
C ALA A 29 -4.60 -29.39 13.11
N SER A 30 -4.00 -28.29 13.61
CA SER A 30 -4.77 -27.11 13.96
C SER A 30 -5.60 -26.72 12.74
N PRO A 31 -6.93 -26.51 12.89
CA PRO A 31 -7.78 -26.21 11.77
C PRO A 31 -7.23 -24.95 11.10
N GLY A 32 -6.86 -25.11 9.84
CA GLY A 32 -6.10 -24.14 9.07
C GLY A 32 -6.74 -22.77 9.14
N ILE A 33 -6.03 -21.84 9.77
CA ILE A 33 -6.15 -20.42 9.47
C ILE A 33 -5.83 -20.31 7.98
N ARG A 34 -6.87 -20.18 7.15
CA ARG A 34 -6.68 -19.72 5.77
C ARG A 34 -6.25 -18.27 5.88
N VAL A 35 -4.95 -18.03 5.97
CA VAL A 35 -4.38 -16.72 5.67
C VAL A 35 -4.87 -16.41 4.26
N SER A 36 -5.76 -15.44 4.15
CA SER A 36 -6.26 -14.97 2.87
C SER A 36 -5.04 -14.68 1.98
N ARG A 37 -5.15 -15.12 0.72
CA ARG A 37 -4.07 -15.11 -0.27
C ARG A 37 -3.30 -13.79 -0.17
N VAL A 38 -2.09 -13.83 0.40
CA VAL A 38 -1.13 -12.73 0.32
C VAL A 38 -1.05 -12.38 -1.16
N GLU A 39 -1.49 -11.16 -1.50
CA GLU A 39 -1.45 -10.66 -2.86
C GLU A 39 -0.04 -10.90 -3.41
N ALA A 40 0.07 -11.50 -4.60
CA ALA A 40 1.38 -11.76 -5.18
C ALA A 40 2.18 -10.44 -5.19
N PRO A 41 3.41 -10.38 -4.65
CA PRO A 41 4.14 -9.12 -4.46
C PRO A 41 4.20 -8.25 -5.72
N ALA A 42 4.30 -8.86 -6.89
CA ALA A 42 4.29 -8.18 -8.18
C ALA A 42 3.00 -7.39 -8.48
N ARG A 43 1.83 -7.89 -8.05
CA ARG A 43 0.54 -7.19 -8.23
C ARG A 43 0.40 -6.02 -7.27
N LEU A 44 0.85 -6.18 -6.03
CA LEU A 44 0.89 -5.08 -5.06
C LEU A 44 1.75 -3.92 -5.58
N ILE A 45 2.98 -4.23 -6.05
CA ILE A 45 3.87 -3.23 -6.67
C ILE A 45 3.20 -2.58 -7.89
N ALA A 46 2.52 -3.36 -8.73
CA ALA A 46 1.81 -2.82 -9.89
C ALA A 46 0.65 -1.89 -9.49
N ARG A 47 -0.08 -2.18 -8.40
CA ARG A 47 -1.12 -1.30 -7.85
C ARG A 47 -0.53 -0.01 -7.28
N GLN A 48 0.57 -0.10 -6.54
CA GLN A 48 1.27 1.07 -6.01
C GLN A 48 1.76 1.98 -7.15
N ALA A 49 2.38 1.42 -8.18
CA ALA A 49 2.84 2.18 -9.34
C ALA A 49 1.68 2.80 -10.15
N LEU A 50 0.56 2.09 -10.28
CA LEU A 50 -0.65 2.64 -10.91
C LEU A 50 -1.26 3.75 -10.05
N GLY A 51 -1.35 3.55 -8.74
CA GLY A 51 -1.82 4.55 -7.79
C GLY A 51 -0.98 5.82 -7.81
N GLN A 52 0.35 5.67 -7.88
CA GLN A 52 1.26 6.80 -8.02
C GLN A 52 0.95 7.56 -9.31
N LEU A 53 0.82 6.87 -10.46
CA LEU A 53 0.46 7.53 -11.71
C LEU A 53 -0.87 8.30 -11.60
N LEU A 54 -1.89 7.69 -11.00
CA LEU A 54 -3.20 8.31 -10.80
C LEU A 54 -3.16 9.50 -9.84
N PHE A 55 -2.29 9.48 -8.83
CA PHE A 55 -2.12 10.58 -7.88
C PHE A 55 -1.69 11.89 -8.56
N PHE A 56 -0.96 11.79 -9.67
CA PHE A 56 -0.54 12.93 -10.48
C PHE A 56 -1.45 13.18 -11.70
N GLU A 57 -2.47 12.38 -11.95
CA GLU A 57 -3.31 12.44 -13.15
C GLU A 57 -4.35 13.58 -13.07
N PRO A 58 -4.23 14.63 -13.89
CA PRO A 58 -5.15 15.76 -13.84
C PRO A 58 -6.52 15.48 -14.47
N GLY A 59 -6.63 14.47 -15.35
CA GLY A 59 -7.87 14.04 -16.01
C GLY A 59 -8.92 13.46 -15.06
N LEU A 60 -8.56 13.19 -13.81
CA LEU A 60 -9.50 12.86 -12.74
C LEU A 60 -10.39 14.06 -12.38
N SER A 61 -9.91 15.30 -12.56
CA SER A 61 -10.69 16.52 -12.31
C SER A 61 -11.53 16.90 -13.54
N ALA A 62 -12.68 17.54 -13.33
CA ALA A 62 -13.57 17.92 -14.43
C ALA A 62 -12.97 18.96 -15.38
N ASN A 63 -12.04 19.80 -14.91
CA ASN A 63 -11.38 20.78 -15.77
C ASN A 63 -10.03 20.28 -16.34
N GLY A 64 -9.61 19.05 -16.02
CA GLY A 64 -8.34 18.48 -16.49
C GLY A 64 -7.09 19.22 -16.02
N LYS A 65 -7.18 20.01 -14.94
CA LYS A 65 -6.08 20.87 -14.44
C LYS A 65 -5.68 20.59 -12.99
N ARG A 66 -6.35 19.65 -12.31
CA ARG A 66 -6.06 19.29 -10.91
C ARG A 66 -5.87 17.79 -10.73
N SER A 67 -4.83 17.45 -9.98
CA SER A 67 -4.54 16.11 -9.48
C SER A 67 -4.44 16.11 -7.95
N CYS A 68 -4.31 14.95 -7.32
CA CYS A 68 -4.13 14.85 -5.87
C CYS A 68 -2.86 15.58 -5.43
N ALA A 69 -1.80 15.46 -6.25
CA ALA A 69 -0.52 16.14 -6.06
C ALA A 69 -0.61 17.68 -6.11
N SER A 70 -1.70 18.26 -6.63
CA SER A 70 -1.88 19.71 -6.65
C SER A 70 -2.03 20.31 -5.24
N CYS A 71 -2.60 19.56 -4.30
CA CYS A 71 -2.71 19.94 -2.89
C CYS A 71 -1.76 19.13 -1.97
N HIS A 72 -1.35 17.93 -2.39
CA HIS A 72 -0.53 17.04 -1.58
C HIS A 72 0.83 16.81 -2.25
N ARG A 73 1.70 17.81 -2.14
CA ARG A 73 2.93 17.90 -2.93
C ARG A 73 4.07 17.07 -2.31
N PRO A 74 4.65 16.07 -3.01
CA PRO A 74 5.69 15.21 -2.45
C PRO A 74 6.89 15.98 -1.88
N GLU A 75 7.35 17.01 -2.59
CA GLU A 75 8.47 17.88 -2.20
C GLU A 75 8.18 18.76 -0.97
N LYS A 76 6.93 18.74 -0.51
CA LYS A 76 6.45 19.45 0.67
C LYS A 76 5.85 18.49 1.69
N ALA A 77 6.41 17.29 1.81
CA ALA A 77 5.90 16.26 2.73
C ALA A 77 4.39 15.97 2.53
N PHE A 78 3.96 15.94 1.26
CA PHE A 78 2.57 15.69 0.86
C PHE A 78 1.54 16.68 1.42
N CYS A 79 1.93 17.94 1.63
CA CYS A 79 1.02 19.05 1.95
C CYS A 79 1.13 20.19 0.91
N ASP A 80 0.23 21.17 0.96
CA ASP A 80 0.22 22.31 0.03
C ASP A 80 1.27 23.37 0.44
N GLN A 81 1.52 23.49 1.76
CA GLN A 81 2.18 24.63 2.44
C GLN A 81 1.48 25.99 2.20
N ARG A 82 0.19 25.97 1.89
CA ARG A 82 -0.67 27.16 1.96
C ARG A 82 -1.51 27.05 3.21
N ALA A 83 -1.89 28.18 3.82
CA ALA A 83 -2.87 28.17 4.89
C ALA A 83 -4.18 27.51 4.41
N LEU A 84 -4.65 27.96 3.24
CA LEU A 84 -5.80 27.40 2.53
C LEU A 84 -5.43 27.12 1.05
N PRO A 85 -5.73 25.92 0.53
CA PRO A 85 -5.43 25.56 -0.86
C PRO A 85 -6.35 26.29 -1.84
N ARG A 86 -5.91 26.44 -3.10
CA ARG A 86 -6.78 26.99 -4.17
C ARG A 86 -7.87 25.98 -4.53
N ALA A 87 -9.09 26.47 -4.76
CA ALA A 87 -10.19 25.67 -5.30
C ALA A 87 -10.00 25.35 -6.79
N LEU A 88 -10.86 24.49 -7.36
CA LEU A 88 -10.82 23.98 -8.73
C LEU A 88 -10.75 25.08 -9.79
N ARG A 89 -11.46 26.19 -9.57
CA ARG A 89 -11.49 27.36 -10.49
C ARG A 89 -10.25 28.24 -10.41
N PHE A 90 -9.38 28.02 -9.42
CA PHE A 90 -8.18 28.82 -9.15
C PHE A 90 -8.44 30.32 -8.92
N THR A 91 -9.69 30.74 -8.65
CA THR A 91 -10.08 32.11 -8.32
C THR A 91 -10.28 32.33 -6.81
N GLU A 92 -10.57 31.26 -6.08
CA GLU A 92 -10.86 31.26 -4.64
C GLU A 92 -10.05 30.18 -3.89
N ASN A 93 -10.09 30.22 -2.55
CA ASN A 93 -9.48 29.21 -1.68
C ASN A 93 -10.56 28.26 -1.13
N LEU A 94 -10.18 27.04 -0.75
CA LEU A 94 -11.02 26.15 0.07
C LEU A 94 -11.09 26.64 1.52
N ASP A 95 -11.98 26.03 2.30
CA ASP A 95 -12.28 26.48 3.67
C ASP A 95 -11.38 25.83 4.74
N ARG A 96 -10.61 24.81 4.36
CA ARG A 96 -9.72 24.07 5.26
C ARG A 96 -8.36 23.84 4.63
N ASN A 97 -7.36 23.73 5.48
CA ASN A 97 -6.01 23.31 5.10
C ASN A 97 -6.02 21.88 4.51
N SER A 98 -5.08 21.59 3.61
CA SER A 98 -4.82 20.22 3.13
C SER A 98 -3.82 19.54 4.06
N PRO A 99 -4.24 18.53 4.85
CA PRO A 99 -3.34 17.82 5.76
C PRO A 99 -2.26 17.06 4.96
N THR A 100 -1.16 16.71 5.63
CA THR A 100 -0.17 15.79 5.04
C THR A 100 -0.80 14.41 4.79
N LEU A 101 -0.37 13.74 3.73
CA LEU A 101 -0.71 12.33 3.49
C LEU A 101 0.33 11.35 4.05
N LEU A 102 1.44 11.85 4.63
CA LEU A 102 2.39 10.98 5.31
C LEU A 102 1.71 10.32 6.51
N ASN A 103 1.85 9.00 6.60
CA ASN A 103 1.24 8.14 7.61
C ASN A 103 -0.30 8.17 7.65
N ALA A 104 -0.97 8.76 6.64
CA ALA A 104 -2.42 8.95 6.67
C ALA A 104 -3.19 7.64 6.75
N THR A 105 -2.69 6.56 6.16
CA THR A 105 -3.36 5.26 6.15
C THR A 105 -3.36 4.56 7.51
N GLY A 106 -2.61 5.06 8.49
CA GLY A 106 -2.63 4.58 9.88
C GLY A 106 -3.70 5.25 10.76
N GLN A 107 -4.45 6.21 10.23
CA GLN A 107 -5.50 6.91 10.99
C GLN A 107 -6.78 6.07 11.09
N ALA A 108 -7.46 6.16 12.23
CA ALA A 108 -8.74 5.48 12.45
C ALA A 108 -9.90 6.14 11.68
N THR A 109 -9.87 7.47 11.57
CA THR A 109 -10.82 8.29 10.82
C THR A 109 -10.08 9.37 10.04
N PHE A 110 -10.75 9.94 9.03
CA PHE A 110 -10.19 10.92 8.11
C PHE A 110 -10.98 12.23 8.11
N PHE A 111 -10.34 13.27 7.57
CA PHE A 111 -10.73 14.68 7.68
C PHE A 111 -10.65 15.25 9.10
N HIS A 112 -10.53 16.57 9.21
CA HIS A 112 -10.43 17.27 10.51
C HIS A 112 -11.63 17.05 11.45
N ASP A 113 -12.80 16.72 10.90
CA ASP A 113 -14.03 16.42 11.65
C ASP A 113 -14.25 14.91 11.83
N GLY A 114 -13.32 14.07 11.38
CA GLY A 114 -13.39 12.61 11.54
C GLY A 114 -14.54 11.95 10.78
N ARG A 115 -15.21 12.64 9.86
CA ARG A 115 -16.46 12.19 9.24
C ARG A 115 -16.32 11.01 8.29
N ALA A 116 -15.11 10.72 7.83
CA ALA A 116 -14.87 9.60 6.92
C ALA A 116 -14.18 8.46 7.66
N GLY A 117 -14.75 7.26 7.55
CA GLY A 117 -14.22 6.03 8.15
C GLY A 117 -13.27 5.26 7.23
N SER A 118 -13.15 5.66 5.96
CA SER A 118 -12.32 4.96 4.99
C SER A 118 -11.66 5.89 3.94
N LEU A 119 -10.54 5.45 3.37
CA LEU A 119 -9.92 6.16 2.24
C LEU A 119 -10.85 6.22 1.02
N ALA A 120 -11.69 5.21 0.81
CA ALA A 120 -12.65 5.21 -0.29
C ALA A 120 -13.68 6.34 -0.13
N GLU A 121 -14.15 6.61 1.09
CA GLU A 121 -15.01 7.76 1.39
C GLU A 121 -14.28 9.10 1.18
N VAL A 122 -13.01 9.21 1.59
CA VAL A 122 -12.18 10.40 1.33
C VAL A 122 -12.09 10.66 -0.17
N LEU A 123 -11.71 9.65 -0.95
CA LEU A 123 -11.59 9.75 -2.41
C LEU A 123 -12.92 10.13 -3.06
N THR A 124 -14.03 9.53 -2.61
CA THR A 124 -15.37 9.87 -3.12
C THR A 124 -15.74 11.32 -2.83
N THR A 125 -15.47 11.78 -1.60
CA THR A 125 -15.75 13.16 -1.17
C THR A 125 -14.95 14.18 -2.00
N VAL A 126 -13.64 13.95 -2.14
CA VAL A 126 -12.75 14.87 -2.87
C VAL A 126 -13.04 14.86 -4.37
N LEU A 127 -13.29 13.68 -4.96
CA LEU A 127 -13.57 13.55 -6.39
C LEU A 127 -14.87 14.25 -6.79
N THR A 128 -15.91 14.14 -5.95
CA THR A 128 -17.25 14.72 -6.20
C THR A 128 -17.41 16.15 -5.73
N SER A 129 -16.52 16.66 -4.88
CA SER A 129 -16.53 18.04 -4.41
C SER A 129 -16.38 19.02 -5.58
N PRO A 130 -17.37 19.90 -5.86
CA PRO A 130 -17.33 20.85 -6.99
C PRO A 130 -16.22 21.90 -6.85
N ARG A 131 -15.72 22.10 -5.63
CA ARG A 131 -14.64 23.04 -5.33
C ARG A 131 -13.27 22.38 -5.38
N GLU A 132 -13.18 21.05 -5.38
CA GLU A 132 -11.93 20.31 -5.44
C GLU A 132 -11.72 19.71 -6.83
N PHE A 133 -12.31 18.56 -7.14
CA PHE A 133 -12.16 17.92 -8.46
C PHE A 133 -13.36 18.17 -9.38
N GLY A 134 -14.54 18.36 -8.81
CA GLY A 134 -15.80 18.61 -9.50
C GLY A 134 -16.18 17.55 -10.52
N SER A 135 -15.76 16.31 -10.30
CA SER A 135 -15.93 15.18 -11.21
C SER A 135 -16.77 14.09 -10.53
N SER A 136 -16.85 12.92 -11.15
CA SER A 136 -17.40 11.71 -10.56
C SER A 136 -16.51 10.52 -10.89
N TYR A 137 -16.71 9.38 -10.23
CA TYR A 137 -16.05 8.14 -10.65
C TYR A 137 -16.43 7.77 -12.07
N ALA A 138 -17.69 7.93 -12.46
CA ALA A 138 -18.16 7.59 -13.81
C ALA A 138 -17.41 8.41 -14.87
N GLU A 139 -17.27 9.72 -14.67
CA GLU A 139 -16.54 10.59 -15.61
C GLU A 139 -15.04 10.29 -15.59
N ALA A 140 -14.45 10.14 -14.40
CA ALA A 140 -13.02 9.86 -14.26
C ALA A 140 -12.65 8.52 -14.91
N THR A 141 -13.38 7.45 -14.64
CA THR A 141 -13.11 6.14 -15.24
C THR A 141 -13.42 6.14 -16.73
N ALA A 142 -14.46 6.82 -17.20
CA ALA A 142 -14.74 6.96 -18.63
C ALA A 142 -13.57 7.63 -19.36
N ARG A 143 -13.03 8.74 -18.83
CA ARG A 143 -11.85 9.42 -19.40
C ARG A 143 -10.64 8.47 -19.44
N LEU A 144 -10.33 7.80 -18.33
CA LEU A 144 -9.21 6.86 -18.26
C LEU A 144 -9.36 5.66 -19.21
N ASN A 145 -10.60 5.19 -19.44
CA ASN A 145 -10.90 4.06 -20.34
C ASN A 145 -10.60 4.37 -21.82
N THR A 146 -10.50 5.65 -22.19
CA THR A 146 -10.06 6.05 -23.54
C THR A 146 -8.59 5.73 -23.79
N SER A 147 -7.77 5.61 -22.75
CA SER A 147 -6.32 5.34 -22.86
C SER A 147 -6.01 3.85 -22.90
N PRO A 148 -5.42 3.34 -24.00
CA PRO A 148 -4.92 1.97 -24.05
C PRO A 148 -3.86 1.68 -22.98
N GLU A 149 -3.08 2.68 -22.59
CA GLU A 149 -2.06 2.54 -21.55
C GLU A 149 -2.67 2.31 -20.18
N TYR A 150 -3.66 3.12 -19.76
CA TYR A 150 -4.34 2.91 -18.50
C TYR A 150 -4.99 1.53 -18.46
N ARG A 151 -5.68 1.11 -19.53
CA ARG A 151 -6.26 -0.24 -19.61
C ARG A 151 -5.22 -1.34 -19.41
N ARG A 152 -4.01 -1.21 -19.98
CA ARG A 152 -2.90 -2.17 -19.74
C ARG A 152 -2.43 -2.14 -18.29
N ARG A 153 -2.25 -0.96 -17.68
CA ARG A 153 -1.78 -0.82 -16.31
C ARG A 153 -2.78 -1.38 -15.28
N PHE A 154 -4.08 -1.14 -15.48
CA PHE A 154 -5.14 -1.72 -14.65
C PHE A 154 -5.15 -3.26 -14.73
N ARG A 155 -5.06 -3.85 -15.92
CA ARG A 155 -4.92 -5.30 -16.06
C ARG A 155 -3.67 -5.86 -15.39
N ARG A 156 -2.55 -5.14 -15.43
CA ARG A 156 -1.32 -5.55 -14.73
C ARG A 156 -1.49 -5.52 -13.20
N ALA A 157 -2.19 -4.50 -12.69
CA ALA A 157 -2.39 -4.28 -11.26
C ALA A 157 -3.46 -5.20 -10.63
N PHE A 158 -4.51 -5.54 -11.38
CA PHE A 158 -5.69 -6.25 -10.85
C PHE A 158 -5.95 -7.61 -11.51
N GLY A 159 -5.24 -7.93 -12.59
CA GLY A 159 -5.33 -9.21 -13.30
C GLY A 159 -6.02 -9.11 -14.67
N PRO A 160 -5.94 -10.19 -15.47
CA PRO A 160 -6.64 -10.27 -16.74
C PRO A 160 -8.15 -10.06 -16.54
N GLY A 161 -8.77 -9.22 -17.38
CA GLY A 161 -10.19 -8.90 -17.30
C GLY A 161 -10.57 -7.74 -16.36
N ALA A 162 -9.64 -7.26 -15.53
CA ALA A 162 -9.94 -6.10 -14.67
C ALA A 162 -10.13 -4.81 -15.49
N GLY A 163 -11.25 -4.14 -15.24
CA GLY A 163 -11.60 -2.85 -15.83
C GLY A 163 -11.07 -1.65 -15.03
N ILE A 164 -11.26 -0.46 -15.62
CA ILE A 164 -11.08 0.82 -14.92
C ILE A 164 -12.45 1.20 -14.35
N GLU A 165 -12.62 0.97 -13.06
CA GLU A 165 -13.89 1.06 -12.33
C GLU A 165 -13.65 1.74 -10.97
N PRO A 166 -14.71 2.21 -10.28
CA PRO A 166 -14.55 2.89 -8.99
C PRO A 166 -13.71 2.09 -7.98
N ALA A 167 -13.97 0.78 -7.87
CA ALA A 167 -13.26 -0.08 -6.93
C ALA A 167 -11.77 -0.21 -7.26
N THR A 168 -11.41 -0.43 -8.54
CA THR A 168 -10.01 -0.58 -8.96
C THR A 168 -9.26 0.75 -8.92
N LEU A 169 -9.93 1.87 -9.22
CA LEU A 169 -9.37 3.21 -9.11
C LEU A 169 -9.02 3.53 -7.65
N SER A 170 -9.97 3.34 -6.74
CA SER A 170 -9.78 3.58 -5.30
C SER A 170 -8.73 2.66 -4.70
N ALA A 171 -8.74 1.38 -5.06
CA ALA A 171 -7.74 0.42 -4.58
C ALA A 171 -6.32 0.76 -5.04
N ALA A 172 -6.14 1.25 -6.28
CA ALA A 172 -4.83 1.66 -6.77
C ALA A 172 -4.33 2.90 -6.00
N LEU A 173 -5.16 3.94 -5.87
CA LEU A 173 -4.82 5.13 -5.09
C LEU A 173 -4.50 4.78 -3.63
N ALA A 174 -5.34 3.98 -2.97
CA ALA A 174 -5.11 3.53 -1.60
C ALA A 174 -3.81 2.74 -1.45
N ALA A 175 -3.47 1.88 -2.43
CA ALA A 175 -2.20 1.14 -2.42
C ALA A 175 -0.99 2.09 -2.44
N TYR A 176 -1.03 3.15 -3.25
CA TYR A 176 0.01 4.18 -3.26
C TYR A 176 0.04 5.01 -1.97
N LEU A 177 -1.11 5.42 -1.45
CA LEU A 177 -1.17 6.13 -0.17
C LEU A 177 -0.56 5.31 0.97
N GLY A 178 -0.74 3.99 0.95
CA GLY A 178 -0.11 3.08 1.91
C GLY A 178 1.41 3.01 1.82
N THR A 179 2.03 3.53 0.75
CA THR A 179 3.51 3.66 0.67
C THR A 179 4.01 4.97 1.26
N LEU A 180 3.12 5.91 1.58
CA LEU A 180 3.49 7.24 2.09
C LEU A 180 3.73 7.17 3.60
N VAL A 181 4.74 6.42 4.00
CA VAL A 181 5.14 6.26 5.40
C VAL A 181 6.36 7.13 5.69
N GLY A 182 6.33 7.84 6.81
CA GLY A 182 7.47 8.63 7.28
C GLY A 182 8.69 7.76 7.58
N GLN A 183 9.86 8.38 7.56
CA GLN A 183 11.08 7.75 8.11
C GLN A 183 10.94 7.61 9.63
N ALA A 184 11.68 6.67 10.22
CA ALA A 184 11.73 6.53 11.67
C ALA A 184 12.16 7.85 12.32
N ALA A 185 11.26 8.46 13.09
CA ALA A 185 11.56 9.65 13.84
C ALA A 185 12.52 9.30 15.00
N PRO A 186 13.29 10.27 15.54
CA PRO A 186 14.10 10.03 16.74
C PRO A 186 13.30 9.43 17.91
N TYR A 187 12.02 9.81 18.03
CA TYR A 187 11.10 9.22 18.99
C TYR A 187 10.84 7.73 18.73
N ASP A 188 10.65 7.31 17.48
CA ASP A 188 10.41 5.90 17.13
C ASP A 188 11.63 5.04 17.47
N VAL A 189 12.84 5.56 17.22
CA VAL A 189 14.10 4.89 17.57
C VAL A 189 14.24 4.76 19.07
N MET A 190 13.98 5.83 19.82
CA MET A 190 14.01 5.81 21.29
C MET A 190 12.98 4.82 21.84
N ALA A 191 11.75 4.83 21.33
CA ALA A 191 10.67 3.96 21.80
C ALA A 191 10.99 2.47 21.56
N ALA A 192 11.56 2.12 20.41
CA ALA A 192 12.02 0.77 20.12
C ALA A 192 13.13 0.33 21.11
N ALA A 193 14.11 1.19 21.36
CA ALA A 193 15.20 0.89 22.29
C ALA A 193 14.73 0.67 23.73
N VAL A 194 13.79 1.49 24.21
CA VAL A 194 13.19 1.32 25.56
C VAL A 194 12.39 0.02 25.64
N HIS A 195 11.60 -0.28 24.61
CA HIS A 195 10.79 -1.50 24.56
C HIS A 195 11.65 -2.77 24.60
N ASP A 196 12.77 -2.79 23.89
CA ASP A 196 13.71 -3.92 23.91
C ASP A 196 14.44 -4.06 25.25
N HIS A 197 14.64 -2.98 26.00
CA HIS A 197 15.26 -3.03 27.33
C HIS A 197 14.33 -3.56 28.43
N LEU A 198 13.01 -3.48 28.22
CA LEU A 198 11.99 -3.93 29.19
C LEU A 198 11.57 -5.39 29.01
N ARG A 199 12.16 -6.11 28.06
CA ARG A 199 11.91 -7.53 27.78
C ARG A 199 13.07 -8.40 28.27
#